data_AF-A0A3P7ISV3-F1
#
_entry.id   AF-A0A3P7ISV3-F1
#
_cell.length_a   1.000
_cell.length_b   1.000
_cell.length_c   1.000
_cell.angle_alpha   90.00
_cell.angle_beta   90.00
_cell.angle_gamma   90.00
#
_symmetry.space_group_name_H-M   'P 1'
#
loop_
_entity.id
_entity.type
_entity.pdbx_description
1 polymer ?
#
loop_
_entity_poly.entity_id
_entity_poly.type
_entity_poly.pdbx_seq_one_letter_code
_entity_poly.pdbx_strand_id
1 'polypeptide(L)'
;MTRLAAKGSDFDVTFWCPDARTFFPSESDAAFHILRWVRHFLLTDLETRNQIEYVEYVDAKVPVLRIKTKKGLEVDLSSCTEPFVSGIQNSYLIRGYASWDERFAPLCMLVKDWAGRNDVKNPKVGGFNSYAMVLLVVHFLQCGVDPPILPNLQKIYPEKYAHNENGIIRFPTAIDFSDDAFSHADLGKQFLFFIHKYLTFSLCQDSHHRLSAIS
;
A
#
# COMPACT_ATOMS: atom_id res chain seq x y z
N MET A 1 -2.19 -4.19 9.76
CA MET A 1 -2.52 -4.73 8.42
C MET A 1 -1.28 -5.07 7.61
N THR A 2 -0.32 -4.17 7.39
CA THR A 2 0.90 -4.43 6.59
C THR A 2 2.18 -4.70 7.41
N ARG A 3 2.15 -4.53 8.74
CA ARG A 3 3.32 -4.52 9.64
C ARG A 3 4.35 -3.40 9.34
N LEU A 4 4.02 -2.41 8.50
CA LEU A 4 4.90 -1.29 8.13
C LEU A 4 4.48 0.08 8.69
N ALA A 5 3.58 0.10 9.68
CA ALA A 5 3.07 1.32 10.28
C ALA A 5 4.09 1.93 11.24
N ALA A 6 4.34 3.24 11.12
CA ALA A 6 5.13 4.02 12.06
C ALA A 6 4.23 4.94 12.89
N LYS A 7 4.73 5.47 14.02
CA LYS A 7 4.00 6.45 14.82
C LYS A 7 3.64 7.68 13.96
N GLY A 8 2.36 8.04 13.94
CA GLY A 8 1.84 9.13 13.09
C GLY A 8 1.57 8.74 11.63
N SER A 9 1.54 7.44 11.31
CA SER A 9 1.03 7.01 10.00
C SER A 9 -0.48 7.17 9.94
N ASP A 10 -0.96 7.65 8.79
CA ASP A 10 -2.38 7.73 8.49
C ASP A 10 -3.01 6.33 8.50
N PHE A 11 -4.29 6.28 8.84
CA PHE A 11 -5.07 5.04 8.84
C PHE A 11 -5.96 4.99 7.60
N ASP A 12 -5.51 4.26 6.57
CA ASP A 12 -6.29 4.05 5.35
C ASP A 12 -7.42 3.04 5.57
N VAL A 13 -8.65 3.43 5.24
CA VAL A 13 -9.84 2.57 5.28
C VAL A 13 -10.53 2.59 3.93
N THR A 14 -11.01 1.45 3.47
CA THR A 14 -11.88 1.35 2.28
C THR A 14 -13.20 0.72 2.68
N PHE A 15 -14.30 1.45 2.46
CA PHE A 15 -15.64 0.90 2.55
C PHE A 15 -15.98 0.16 1.26
N TRP A 16 -16.20 -1.14 1.34
CA TRP A 16 -16.51 -1.96 0.18
C TRP A 16 -18.02 -2.25 0.12
N CYS A 17 -18.68 -1.75 -0.93
CA CYS A 17 -20.12 -1.90 -1.12
C CYS A 17 -20.44 -2.27 -2.58
N PRO A 18 -20.39 -3.57 -2.92
CA PRO A 18 -20.60 -4.02 -4.30
C PRO A 18 -22.03 -3.75 -4.80
N ASP A 19 -23.02 -3.85 -3.91
CA ASP A 19 -24.44 -3.63 -4.24
C ASP A 19 -24.72 -2.19 -4.69
N ALA A 20 -23.88 -1.23 -4.29
CA ALA A 20 -23.99 0.17 -4.69
C ALA A 20 -23.99 0.35 -6.22
N ARG A 21 -23.37 -0.55 -6.98
CA ARG A 21 -23.40 -0.52 -8.46
C ARG A 21 -24.78 -0.67 -9.07
N THR A 22 -25.70 -1.28 -8.34
CA THR A 22 -27.09 -1.41 -8.80
C THR A 22 -27.86 -0.10 -8.65
N PHE A 23 -27.36 0.84 -7.84
CA PHE A 23 -28.01 2.10 -7.52
C PHE A 23 -27.33 3.32 -8.14
N PHE A 24 -26.02 3.24 -8.42
CA PHE A 24 -25.23 4.36 -8.94
C PHE A 24 -24.68 4.09 -10.33
N PRO A 25 -24.67 5.09 -11.23
CA PRO A 25 -24.23 4.97 -12.62
C PRO A 25 -22.70 4.79 -12.78
N SER A 26 -21.90 5.11 -11.76
CA SER A 26 -20.44 4.97 -11.83
C SER A 26 -19.81 4.80 -10.44
N GLU A 27 -18.57 4.31 -10.40
CA GLU A 27 -17.76 4.21 -9.18
C GLU A 27 -17.56 5.58 -8.51
N SER A 28 -17.33 6.64 -9.30
CA SER A 28 -17.15 7.99 -8.77
C SER A 28 -18.42 8.52 -8.12
N ASP A 29 -19.58 8.27 -8.75
CA ASP A 29 -20.88 8.68 -8.23
C ASP A 29 -21.24 7.93 -6.93
N ALA A 30 -21.02 6.61 -6.93
CA ALA A 30 -21.18 5.79 -5.73
C ALA A 30 -20.28 6.29 -4.59
N ALA A 31 -18.99 6.52 -4.87
CA ALA A 31 -18.05 7.02 -3.89
C ALA A 31 -18.46 8.39 -3.34
N PHE A 32 -18.90 9.32 -4.20
CA PHE A 32 -19.39 10.63 -3.79
C PHE A 32 -20.56 10.51 -2.80
N HIS A 33 -21.58 9.73 -3.15
CA HIS A 33 -22.76 9.58 -2.31
C HIS A 33 -22.48 8.85 -1.00
N ILE A 34 -21.76 7.73 -1.04
CA ILE A 34 -21.38 6.96 0.14
C ILE A 34 -20.55 7.80 1.10
N LEU A 35 -19.49 8.46 0.63
CA LEU A 35 -18.64 9.28 1.48
C LEU A 35 -19.39 10.49 2.04
N ARG A 36 -20.32 11.06 1.29
CA ARG A 36 -21.17 12.15 1.77
C ARG A 36 -22.15 11.70 2.86
N TRP A 37 -22.71 10.49 2.74
CA TRP A 37 -23.54 9.90 3.79
C TRP A 37 -22.74 9.65 5.05
N VAL A 38 -21.55 9.04 4.93
CA VAL A 38 -20.65 8.84 6.07
C VAL A 38 -20.32 10.17 6.74
N ARG A 39 -19.94 11.19 5.96
CA ARG A 39 -19.70 12.55 6.48
C ARG A 39 -20.91 13.09 7.23
N HIS A 40 -22.12 12.90 6.70
CA HIS A 40 -23.35 13.34 7.37
C HIS A 40 -23.53 12.62 8.71
N PHE A 41 -23.41 11.30 8.76
CA PHE A 41 -23.49 10.54 10.02
C PHE A 41 -22.46 10.99 11.06
N LEU A 42 -21.20 11.16 10.66
CA LEU A 42 -20.12 11.60 11.55
C LEU A 42 -20.34 13.00 12.13
N LEU A 43 -21.08 13.87 11.42
CA LEU A 43 -21.35 15.24 11.86
C LEU A 43 -22.68 15.40 12.60
N THR A 44 -23.64 14.50 12.37
CA THR A 44 -24.97 14.54 13.00
C THR A 44 -24.98 13.82 14.35
N ASP A 45 -24.19 12.75 14.51
CA ASP A 45 -24.07 12.06 15.80
C ASP A 45 -23.19 12.86 16.78
N LEU A 46 -23.78 13.29 17.91
CA LEU A 46 -23.11 14.18 18.88
C LEU A 46 -21.89 13.52 19.54
N GLU A 47 -21.96 12.24 19.88
CA GLU A 47 -20.85 11.52 20.53
C GLU A 47 -19.64 11.40 19.61
N THR A 48 -19.88 11.06 18.34
CA THR A 48 -18.85 10.96 17.32
C THR A 48 -18.30 12.34 16.94
N ARG A 49 -19.18 13.32 16.71
CA ARG A 49 -18.80 14.69 16.35
C ARG A 49 -17.89 15.33 17.40
N ASN A 50 -18.11 15.02 18.69
CA ASN A 50 -17.31 15.53 19.80
C ASN A 50 -15.87 15.02 19.80
N GLN A 51 -15.60 13.89 19.15
CA GLN A 51 -14.26 13.30 19.04
C GLN A 51 -13.51 13.76 17.77
N ILE A 52 -14.21 14.41 16.84
CA ILE A 52 -13.69 14.81 15.54
C ILE A 52 -13.20 16.26 15.57
N GLU A 53 -11.99 16.48 15.07
CA GLU A 53 -11.41 17.79 14.80
C GLU A 53 -11.96 18.35 13.48
N TYR A 54 -11.77 17.61 12.38
CA TYR A 54 -12.34 17.95 11.08
C TYR A 54 -12.72 16.71 10.24
N VAL A 55 -13.60 16.95 9.26
CA VAL A 55 -13.96 16.00 8.20
C VAL A 55 -13.95 16.75 6.86
N GLU A 56 -13.06 16.34 5.97
CA GLU A 56 -12.85 16.97 4.65
C GLU A 56 -13.10 15.94 3.55
N TYR A 57 -13.93 16.30 2.56
CA TYR A 57 -14.05 15.53 1.33
C TYR A 57 -13.02 16.03 0.32
N VAL A 58 -12.20 15.12 -0.20
CA VAL A 58 -11.15 15.42 -1.16
C VAL A 58 -11.53 14.79 -2.50
N ASP A 59 -11.79 15.64 -3.48
CA ASP A 59 -12.04 15.25 -4.86
C ASP A 59 -10.71 15.02 -5.59
N ALA A 60 -10.30 13.77 -5.66
CA ALA A 60 -9.08 13.32 -6.32
C ALA A 60 -9.41 12.14 -7.24
N LYS A 61 -8.41 11.59 -7.94
CA LYS A 61 -8.59 10.41 -8.80
C LYS A 61 -9.33 9.26 -8.10
N VAL A 62 -9.05 9.08 -6.81
CA VAL A 62 -9.87 8.27 -5.90
C VAL A 62 -10.43 9.23 -4.86
N PRO A 63 -11.75 9.44 -4.81
CA PRO A 63 -12.35 10.28 -3.77
C PRO A 63 -12.06 9.74 -2.37
N VAL A 64 -11.72 10.64 -1.45
CA VAL A 64 -11.38 10.28 -0.06
C VAL A 64 -12.07 11.24 0.91
N LEU A 65 -12.55 10.71 2.02
CA LEU A 65 -13.00 11.47 3.17
C LEU A 65 -11.89 11.44 4.24
N ARG A 66 -11.20 12.56 4.41
CA ARG A 66 -10.17 12.72 5.45
C ARG A 66 -10.82 13.10 6.77
N ILE A 67 -10.50 12.35 7.81
CA ILE A 67 -11.04 12.56 9.15
C ILE A 67 -9.86 12.71 10.10
N LYS A 68 -9.83 13.81 10.83
CA LYS A 68 -8.90 13.99 11.95
C LYS A 68 -9.66 13.98 13.25
N THR A 69 -9.23 13.13 14.18
CA THR A 69 -9.77 13.09 15.54
C THR A 69 -9.01 14.06 16.44
N LYS A 70 -9.65 14.56 17.50
CA LYS A 70 -9.02 15.40 18.53
C LYS A 70 -7.88 14.70 19.28
N LYS A 71 -7.78 13.37 19.15
CA LYS A 71 -6.67 12.56 19.70
C LYS A 71 -5.47 12.47 18.75
N GLY A 72 -5.52 13.12 17.58
CA GLY A 72 -4.44 13.15 16.60
C GLY A 72 -4.40 11.96 15.64
N LEU A 73 -5.41 11.08 15.65
CA LEU A 73 -5.56 10.05 14.61
C LEU A 73 -6.11 10.69 13.33
N GLU A 74 -5.39 10.47 12.22
CA GLU A 74 -5.80 10.84 10.86
C GLU A 74 -6.24 9.58 10.09
N VAL A 75 -7.40 9.63 9.47
CA VAL A 75 -8.04 8.52 8.76
C VAL A 75 -8.41 8.98 7.35
N ASP A 76 -7.94 8.26 6.35
CA ASP A 76 -8.30 8.46 4.95
C ASP A 76 -9.30 7.36 4.55
N LEU A 77 -10.59 7.73 4.46
CA LEU A 77 -11.67 6.81 4.11
C LEU A 77 -11.99 6.91 2.61
N SER A 78 -11.83 5.81 1.90
CA SER A 78 -12.26 5.64 0.50
C SER A 78 -13.48 4.73 0.42
N SER A 79 -14.16 4.74 -0.73
CA SER A 79 -15.22 3.79 -1.06
C SER A 79 -14.81 3.00 -2.29
N CYS A 80 -15.20 1.74 -2.35
CA CYS A 80 -15.01 0.89 -3.53
C CYS A 80 -16.27 0.06 -3.77
N THR A 81 -16.80 0.07 -4.99
CA THR A 81 -17.87 -0.87 -5.37
C THR A 81 -17.32 -2.06 -6.14
N GLU A 82 -16.15 -1.92 -6.78
CA GLU A 82 -15.51 -2.95 -7.61
C GLU A 82 -15.24 -4.29 -6.88
N PRO A 83 -15.25 -5.44 -7.59
CA PRO A 83 -15.03 -6.75 -6.97
C PRO A 83 -13.58 -6.86 -6.50
N PHE A 84 -12.70 -6.14 -7.19
CA PHE A 84 -11.28 -6.13 -6.98
C PHE A 84 -10.86 -4.81 -6.33
N VAL A 85 -10.63 -4.84 -5.02
CA VAL A 85 -10.17 -3.68 -4.24
C VAL A 85 -8.64 -3.68 -4.19
N SER A 86 -8.00 -2.95 -5.10
CA SER A 86 -6.53 -2.95 -5.27
C SER A 86 -5.76 -2.60 -3.99
N GLY A 87 -6.26 -1.67 -3.17
CA GLY A 87 -5.64 -1.29 -1.88
C GLY A 87 -5.58 -2.45 -0.89
N ILE A 88 -6.63 -3.29 -0.85
CA ILE A 88 -6.67 -4.49 0.00
C ILE A 88 -5.65 -5.51 -0.51
N GLN A 89 -5.61 -5.76 -1.81
CA GLN A 89 -4.68 -6.71 -2.43
C GLN A 89 -3.22 -6.35 -2.16
N ASN A 90 -2.87 -5.08 -2.38
CA ASN A 90 -1.53 -4.57 -2.10
C ASN A 90 -1.17 -4.71 -0.61
N SER A 91 -2.12 -4.41 0.29
CA SER A 91 -1.90 -4.53 1.73
C SER A 91 -1.58 -5.97 2.16
N TYR A 92 -2.27 -6.96 1.59
CA TYR A 92 -1.99 -8.37 1.86
C TYR A 92 -0.69 -8.86 1.23
N LEU A 93 -0.35 -8.36 0.04
CA LEU A 93 0.94 -8.67 -0.61
C LEU A 93 2.10 -8.17 0.25
N ILE A 94 2.05 -6.93 0.69
CA ILE A 94 3.07 -6.35 1.57
C ILE A 94 3.12 -7.07 2.92
N ARG A 95 1.97 -7.46 3.48
CA ARG A 95 1.94 -8.29 4.69
C ARG A 95 2.63 -9.64 4.46
N GLY A 96 2.39 -10.30 3.33
CA GLY A 96 3.05 -11.56 2.98
C GLY A 96 4.56 -11.42 2.93
N TYR A 97 5.09 -10.34 2.35
CA TYR A 97 6.54 -10.08 2.36
C TYR A 97 7.08 -9.80 3.77
N ALA A 98 6.33 -9.07 4.60
CA ALA A 98 6.71 -8.83 5.99
C ALA A 98 6.65 -10.08 6.88
N SER A 99 5.85 -11.07 6.52
CA SER A 99 5.87 -12.39 7.14
C SER A 99 6.98 -13.27 6.56
N TRP A 100 7.37 -13.09 5.29
CA TRP A 100 8.37 -13.93 4.63
C TRP A 100 9.77 -13.72 5.20
N ASP A 101 10.16 -12.47 5.45
CA ASP A 101 11.48 -12.15 6.01
C ASP A 101 11.42 -10.95 6.96
N GLU A 102 11.93 -11.14 8.17
CA GLU A 102 11.93 -10.14 9.23
C GLU A 102 12.66 -8.84 8.88
N ARG A 103 13.63 -8.89 7.93
CA ARG A 103 14.44 -7.72 7.53
C ARG A 103 13.66 -6.77 6.61
N PHE A 104 12.61 -7.26 5.94
CA PHE A 104 11.83 -6.48 4.98
C PHE A 104 11.18 -5.25 5.63
N ALA A 105 10.54 -5.43 6.78
CA ALA A 105 9.80 -4.36 7.44
C ALA A 105 10.72 -3.23 7.97
N PRO A 106 11.80 -3.53 8.71
CA PRO A 106 12.79 -2.53 9.11
C PRO A 106 13.44 -1.83 7.92
N LEU A 107 13.78 -2.55 6.85
CA LEU A 107 14.38 -1.94 5.66
C LEU A 107 13.41 -0.96 4.98
N CYS A 108 12.13 -1.33 4.86
CA CYS A 108 11.09 -0.43 4.37
C CYS A 108 10.98 0.84 5.23
N MET A 109 11.04 0.72 6.55
CA MET A 109 10.99 1.87 7.45
C MET A 109 12.20 2.79 7.25
N LEU A 110 13.41 2.23 7.16
CA LEU A 110 14.64 2.99 6.97
C LEU A 110 14.67 3.71 5.61
N VAL A 111 14.26 3.02 4.54
CA VAL A 111 14.16 3.62 3.19
C VAL A 111 13.10 4.74 3.17
N LYS A 112 11.94 4.54 3.81
CA LYS A 112 10.90 5.57 3.89
C LYS A 112 11.34 6.81 4.67
N ASP A 113 12.04 6.62 5.79
CA ASP A 113 12.57 7.72 6.60
C ASP A 113 13.66 8.48 5.84
N TRP A 114 14.62 7.78 5.25
CA TRP A 114 15.64 8.38 4.38
C TRP A 114 15.02 9.17 3.22
N ALA A 115 14.06 8.58 2.51
CA ALA A 115 13.41 9.22 1.37
C ALA A 115 12.58 10.45 1.76
N GLY A 116 11.98 10.44 2.96
CA GLY A 116 11.27 11.58 3.51
C GLY A 116 12.21 12.74 3.87
N ARG A 117 13.38 12.44 4.43
CA ARG A 117 14.39 13.46 4.80
C ARG A 117 15.12 14.08 3.62
N ASN A 118 15.13 13.40 2.47
CA ASN A 118 15.81 13.84 1.25
C ASN A 118 14.85 14.30 0.15
N ASP A 119 13.57 14.55 0.48
CA ASP A 119 12.50 14.98 -0.45
C ASP A 119 12.26 14.09 -1.69
N VAL A 120 12.81 12.87 -1.70
CA VAL A 120 12.56 11.87 -2.76
C VAL A 120 11.11 11.37 -2.69
N LYS A 121 10.57 11.27 -1.47
CA LYS A 121 9.18 10.88 -1.21
C LYS A 121 8.26 12.11 -1.24
N ASN A 122 8.03 12.66 -2.43
CA ASN A 122 7.18 13.84 -2.60
C ASN A 122 6.15 13.68 -3.74
N PRO A 123 5.08 12.91 -3.53
CA PRO A 123 4.10 12.61 -4.59
C PRO A 123 3.36 13.85 -5.10
N LYS A 124 3.32 14.95 -4.35
CA LYS A 124 2.67 16.21 -4.75
C LYS A 124 3.42 16.95 -5.86
N VAL A 125 4.71 16.66 -6.07
CA VAL A 125 5.56 17.28 -7.10
C VAL A 125 6.22 16.24 -8.03
N GLY A 126 5.64 15.03 -8.10
CA GLY A 126 6.13 13.97 -9.01
C GLY A 126 7.17 13.00 -8.42
N GLY A 127 7.49 13.11 -7.13
CA GLY A 127 8.32 12.14 -6.41
C GLY A 127 7.56 10.84 -6.09
N PHE A 128 8.25 9.87 -5.48
CA PHE A 128 7.65 8.57 -5.16
C PHE A 128 6.65 8.65 -4.00
N ASN A 129 5.57 7.89 -4.07
CA ASN A 129 4.66 7.69 -2.93
C ASN A 129 5.17 6.58 -1.98
N SER A 130 4.56 6.45 -0.81
CA SER A 130 4.93 5.43 0.19
C SER A 130 4.90 4.01 -0.36
N TYR A 131 3.93 3.69 -1.22
CA TYR A 131 3.78 2.35 -1.79
C TYR A 131 4.88 2.05 -2.82
N ALA A 132 5.20 3.02 -3.69
CA ALA A 132 6.29 2.90 -4.65
C ALA A 132 7.64 2.68 -3.96
N MET A 133 7.90 3.36 -2.84
CA MET A 133 9.08 3.12 -2.01
C MET A 133 9.16 1.67 -1.51
N VAL A 134 8.04 1.12 -1.04
CA VAL A 134 7.98 -0.28 -0.61
C VAL A 134 8.23 -1.24 -1.79
N LEU A 135 7.70 -0.95 -2.98
CA LEU A 135 7.95 -1.76 -4.18
C LEU A 135 9.43 -1.75 -4.61
N LEU A 136 10.13 -0.63 -4.45
CA LEU A 136 11.59 -0.58 -4.69
C LEU A 136 12.34 -1.50 -3.72
N VAL A 137 11.93 -1.54 -2.45
CA VAL A 137 12.52 -2.48 -1.47
C VAL A 137 12.24 -3.93 -1.84
N VAL A 138 11.00 -4.26 -2.24
CA VAL A 138 10.66 -5.61 -2.73
C VAL A 138 11.56 -6.00 -3.91
N HIS A 139 11.68 -5.13 -4.91
CA HIS A 139 12.52 -5.37 -6.08
C HIS A 139 14.00 -5.54 -5.71
N PHE A 140 14.53 -4.71 -4.81
CA PHE A 140 15.90 -4.85 -4.31
C PHE A 140 16.14 -6.20 -3.64
N LEU A 141 15.22 -6.66 -2.81
CA LEU A 141 15.37 -7.95 -2.13
C LEU A 141 15.12 -9.16 -3.05
N GLN A 142 14.42 -8.98 -4.16
CA GLN A 142 14.21 -10.02 -5.19
C GLN A 142 15.38 -10.15 -6.18
N CYS A 143 15.96 -9.02 -6.60
CA CYS A 143 16.88 -8.99 -7.74
C CYS A 143 18.14 -8.14 -7.50
N GLY A 144 18.30 -7.53 -6.33
CA GLY A 144 19.45 -6.69 -5.96
C GLY A 144 20.41 -7.30 -4.95
N VAL A 145 20.10 -8.49 -4.48
CA VAL A 145 20.91 -9.27 -3.54
C VAL A 145 21.06 -10.69 -4.09
N ASP A 146 22.23 -11.29 -3.89
CA ASP A 146 22.52 -12.66 -4.27
C ASP A 146 23.03 -13.42 -3.02
N PRO A 147 22.32 -14.47 -2.55
CA PRO A 147 21.06 -14.99 -3.10
C PRO A 147 19.85 -14.05 -2.86
N PRO A 148 18.78 -14.13 -3.68
CA PRO A 148 17.53 -13.41 -3.45
C PRO A 148 16.96 -13.67 -2.06
N ILE A 149 16.52 -12.59 -1.39
CA ILE A 149 15.93 -12.66 -0.04
C ILE A 149 14.41 -12.86 -0.13
N LEU A 150 13.75 -12.10 -0.99
CA LEU A 150 12.31 -12.22 -1.21
C LEU A 150 12.04 -13.00 -2.51
N PRO A 151 11.04 -13.90 -2.52
CA PRO A 151 10.53 -14.52 -3.73
C PRO A 151 9.52 -13.61 -4.43
N ASN A 152 8.99 -14.04 -5.57
CA ASN A 152 7.75 -13.49 -6.10
C ASN A 152 6.55 -14.26 -5.52
N LEU A 153 5.92 -13.71 -4.49
CA LEU A 153 4.80 -14.36 -3.79
C LEU A 153 3.57 -14.60 -4.67
N GLN A 154 3.30 -13.71 -5.64
CA GLN A 154 2.18 -13.87 -6.57
C GLN A 154 2.42 -15.03 -7.56
N LYS A 155 3.69 -15.31 -7.88
CA LYS A 155 4.06 -16.45 -8.74
C LYS A 155 4.02 -17.79 -7.99
N ILE A 156 4.39 -17.79 -6.71
CA ILE A 156 4.48 -19.02 -5.89
C ILE A 156 3.12 -19.39 -5.28
N TYR A 157 2.29 -18.38 -4.94
CA TYR A 157 0.97 -18.56 -4.33
C TYR A 157 -0.14 -17.84 -5.09
N PRO A 158 -0.33 -18.13 -6.40
CA PRO A 158 -1.36 -17.47 -7.21
C PRO A 158 -2.78 -17.65 -6.65
N GLU A 159 -3.04 -18.74 -5.90
CA GLU A 159 -4.32 -19.02 -5.27
C GLU A 159 -4.59 -18.18 -4.01
N LYS A 160 -3.54 -17.62 -3.38
CA LYS A 160 -3.63 -16.78 -2.17
C LYS A 160 -3.76 -15.30 -2.48
N TYR A 161 -3.26 -14.88 -3.63
CA TYR A 161 -3.37 -13.52 -4.15
C TYR A 161 -4.40 -13.52 -5.27
N ALA A 162 -5.63 -13.18 -4.91
CA ALA A 162 -6.78 -13.49 -5.72
C ALA A 162 -6.77 -12.85 -7.12
N HIS A 163 -7.18 -13.68 -8.07
CA HIS A 163 -7.72 -13.29 -9.37
C HIS A 163 -9.26 -13.40 -9.32
N ASN A 164 -9.96 -12.60 -10.14
CA ASN A 164 -11.39 -12.79 -10.38
C ASN A 164 -11.57 -14.10 -11.17
N GLU A 165 -12.05 -15.16 -10.51
CA GLU A 165 -12.45 -16.41 -11.16
C GLU A 165 -13.97 -16.53 -11.13
N ASN A 166 -14.60 -16.62 -12.30
CA ASN A 166 -16.05 -16.85 -12.47
C ASN A 166 -16.96 -15.86 -11.71
N GLY A 167 -16.51 -14.62 -11.50
CA GLY A 167 -17.27 -13.59 -10.77
C GLY A 167 -17.28 -13.75 -9.25
N ILE A 168 -16.58 -14.75 -8.70
CA ILE A 168 -16.44 -14.92 -7.25
C ILE A 168 -15.22 -14.13 -6.77
N ILE A 169 -15.48 -13.19 -5.86
CA ILE A 169 -14.44 -12.39 -5.24
C ILE A 169 -13.79 -13.22 -4.13
N ARG A 170 -12.50 -13.51 -4.29
CA ARG A 170 -11.69 -14.03 -3.19
C ARG A 170 -10.91 -12.88 -2.60
N PHE A 171 -11.08 -12.63 -1.31
CA PHE A 171 -10.17 -11.75 -0.60
C PHE A 171 -8.84 -12.47 -0.40
N PRO A 172 -7.71 -11.76 -0.53
CA PRO A 172 -6.41 -12.36 -0.31
C PRO A 172 -6.34 -12.90 1.12
N THR A 173 -5.77 -14.08 1.28
CA THR A 173 -5.60 -14.69 2.60
C THR A 173 -4.24 -14.32 3.15
N ALA A 174 -4.16 -14.04 4.45
CA ALA A 174 -2.88 -13.80 5.08
C ALA A 174 -2.00 -15.04 4.96
N ILE A 175 -0.78 -14.86 4.47
CA ILE A 175 0.24 -15.90 4.50
C ILE A 175 1.09 -15.63 5.74
N ASP A 176 1.16 -16.63 6.62
CA ASP A 176 2.00 -16.61 7.80
C ASP A 176 3.10 -17.63 7.57
N PHE A 177 4.33 -17.14 7.52
CA PHE A 177 5.51 -17.99 7.46
C PHE A 177 6.03 -18.05 8.89
N SER A 178 6.35 -19.25 9.38
CA SER A 178 6.90 -19.43 10.72
C SER A 178 8.13 -18.57 10.91
N ASP A 179 8.31 -18.05 12.13
CA ASP A 179 9.50 -17.31 12.58
C ASP A 179 10.72 -18.26 12.62
N ASP A 180 11.17 -18.73 11.47
CA ASP A 180 12.48 -19.35 11.38
C ASP A 180 13.51 -18.24 11.57
N ALA A 181 14.43 -18.43 12.51
CA ALA A 181 15.45 -17.45 12.86
C ALA A 181 16.38 -17.23 11.67
N PHE A 182 16.05 -16.24 10.83
CA PHE A 182 16.89 -15.87 9.69
C PHE A 182 18.10 -15.07 10.16
N SER A 183 19.23 -15.36 9.53
CA SER A 183 20.52 -14.74 9.81
C SER A 183 20.43 -13.21 9.73
N HIS A 184 20.90 -12.54 10.80
CA HIS A 184 21.11 -11.11 10.90
C HIS A 184 22.16 -10.62 9.88
N ALA A 185 21.83 -10.66 8.60
CA ALA A 185 22.52 -9.83 7.63
C ALA A 185 22.35 -8.38 8.08
N ASP A 186 23.46 -7.67 8.25
CA ASP A 186 23.50 -6.31 8.76
C ASP A 186 22.56 -5.40 7.96
N LEU A 187 21.45 -4.99 8.59
CA LEU A 187 20.42 -4.13 7.99
C LEU A 187 21.04 -2.83 7.46
N GLY A 188 22.09 -2.32 8.11
CA GLY A 188 22.85 -1.17 7.66
C GLY A 188 23.53 -1.43 6.31
N LYS A 189 24.14 -2.60 6.12
CA LYS A 189 24.72 -2.99 4.81
C LYS A 189 23.65 -3.13 3.73
N GLN A 190 22.51 -3.75 4.03
CA GLN A 190 21.42 -3.87 3.06
C GLN A 190 20.88 -2.51 2.63
N PHE A 191 20.76 -1.56 3.57
CA PHE A 191 20.38 -0.20 3.26
C PHE A 191 21.42 0.52 2.39
N LEU A 192 22.71 0.43 2.72
CA LEU A 192 23.77 1.02 1.90
C LEU A 192 23.80 0.45 0.49
N PHE A 193 23.62 -0.87 0.33
CA PHE A 193 23.51 -1.50 -0.98
C PHE A 193 22.25 -1.08 -1.74
N PHE A 194 21.12 -0.91 -1.05
CA PHE A 194 19.90 -0.37 -1.65
C PHE A 194 20.15 1.03 -2.24
N ILE A 195 20.74 1.92 -1.45
CA ILE A 195 21.07 3.29 -1.88
C ILE A 195 22.07 3.26 -3.03
N HIS A 196 23.16 2.49 -2.91
CA HIS A 196 24.16 2.37 -3.97
C HIS A 196 23.55 1.86 -5.27
N LYS A 197 22.71 0.82 -5.20
CA LYS A 197 22.04 0.27 -6.37
C LYS A 197 21.18 1.33 -7.04
N TYR A 198 20.26 1.98 -6.32
CA TYR A 198 19.32 2.90 -6.96
C TYR A 198 19.88 4.29 -7.29
N LEU A 199 21.03 4.67 -6.73
CA LEU A 199 21.76 5.87 -7.16
C LEU A 199 22.63 5.63 -8.40
N THR A 200 23.05 4.39 -8.65
CA THR A 200 23.82 4.01 -9.86
C THR A 200 22.94 3.40 -10.97
N PHE A 201 21.70 3.04 -10.64
CA PHE A 201 20.73 2.45 -11.56
C PHE A 201 20.12 3.51 -12.47
N SER A 202 20.37 3.41 -13.78
CA SER A 202 19.71 4.25 -14.78
C SER A 202 18.40 3.61 -15.23
N LEU A 203 17.26 4.21 -14.88
CA LEU A 203 15.93 3.78 -15.31
C LEU A 203 15.77 3.71 -16.84
N CYS A 204 16.64 4.40 -17.59
CA CYS A 204 16.59 4.47 -19.05
C CYS A 204 17.10 3.20 -19.77
N GLN A 205 17.93 2.37 -19.12
CA GLN A 205 18.56 1.22 -19.79
C GLN A 205 17.71 -0.07 -19.70
N ASP A 206 16.90 -0.23 -18.64
CA ASP A 206 16.14 -1.47 -18.41
C ASP A 206 14.81 -1.56 -19.17
N SER A 207 14.24 -0.44 -19.62
CA SER A 207 13.08 -0.43 -20.51
C SER A 207 13.40 -0.93 -21.92
N HIS A 208 14.64 -0.78 -22.38
CA HIS A 208 15.08 -1.27 -23.69
C HIS A 208 15.41 -2.77 -23.70
N HIS A 209 15.94 -3.33 -22.61
CA HIS A 209 16.28 -4.76 -22.55
C HIS A 209 15.07 -5.70 -22.54
N ARG A 210 13.87 -5.22 -22.17
CA ARG A 210 12.63 -6.03 -22.25
C ARG A 210 11.96 -6.00 -23.63
N LEU A 211 12.29 -5.05 -24.49
CA LEU A 211 11.77 -5.02 -25.87
C LEU A 211 12.59 -5.86 -26.84
N SER A 212 13.87 -6.12 -26.55
CA SER A 212 14.72 -7.02 -27.34
C SER A 212 14.56 -8.50 -27.03
N ALA A 213 13.76 -8.87 -26.03
CA ALA A 213 13.49 -10.26 -25.65
C ALA A 213 12.11 -10.76 -26.13
N ILE A 214 11.36 -9.92 -26.87
CA ILE A 214 10.08 -10.25 -27.51
C ILE A 214 10.13 -9.89 -29.00
N SER A 215 11.28 -10.13 -29.63
CA SER A 215 11.45 -10.09 -31.09
C SER A 215 12.09 -11.38 -31.57
#